data_AF-I0HJP1-F1
#
_entry.id   AF-I0HJP1-F1
#
_cell.length_a   1.000
_cell.length_b   1.000
_cell.length_c   1.000
_cell.angle_alpha   90.00
_cell.angle_beta   90.00
_cell.angle_gamma   90.00
#
_symmetry.space_group_name_H-M   'P 1'
#
loop_
_entity.id
_entity.type
_entity.pdbx_description
1 polymer ?
#
loop_
_entity_poly.entity_id
_entity_poly.type
_entity_poly.pdbx_seq_one_letter_code
_entity_poly.pdbx_strand_id
1 'polypeptide(L)'
;MDVFASTFHQAADAGSASPAANRHMTMFRRCVDQDDAAVMVARCARPGAPLSGDYYLLLTQRRLVVTQETRALHRQRLHLNAYLRHLNNVTWRLDLSKPGIELAATAVDGVRERFRLRLADTETVWRVEELLRQVFHGRPAVVAAPARRAPMGAPVLA
;
A
#
# COMPACT_ATOMS: atom_id res chain seq x y z
N MET A 1 -3.76 9.99 -16.98
CA MET A 1 -4.74 9.00 -16.48
C MET A 1 -4.52 8.89 -14.98
N ASP A 2 -5.57 8.80 -14.18
CA ASP A 2 -5.44 8.63 -12.73
C ASP A 2 -5.17 7.15 -12.43
N VAL A 3 -3.88 6.79 -12.35
CA VAL A 3 -3.39 5.42 -12.16
C VAL A 3 -3.78 4.90 -10.78
N PHE A 4 -3.74 5.77 -9.78
CA PHE A 4 -4.20 5.43 -8.43
C PHE A 4 -5.65 4.98 -8.45
N ALA A 5 -6.55 5.78 -9.02
CA ALA A 5 -7.98 5.45 -9.06
C ALA A 5 -8.25 4.15 -9.83
N SER A 6 -7.55 3.91 -10.94
CA SER A 6 -7.72 2.68 -11.72
C SER A 6 -7.21 1.42 -11.01
N THR A 7 -6.28 1.54 -10.06
CA THR A 7 -5.67 0.39 -9.35
C THR A 7 -6.24 0.17 -7.95
N PHE A 8 -6.99 1.13 -7.40
CA PHE A 8 -7.47 1.10 -6.03
C PHE A 8 -8.31 -0.14 -5.70
N HIS A 9 -9.25 -0.52 -6.56
CA HIS A 9 -10.12 -1.68 -6.32
C HIS A 9 -9.35 -2.99 -6.33
N GLN A 10 -8.45 -3.20 -7.30
CA GLN A 10 -7.57 -4.36 -7.33
C GLN A 10 -6.68 -4.43 -6.08
N ALA A 11 -6.17 -3.28 -5.62
CA ALA A 11 -5.38 -3.19 -4.40
C ALA A 11 -6.20 -3.54 -3.14
N ALA A 12 -7.47 -3.12 -3.08
CA ALA A 12 -8.40 -3.48 -2.01
C ALA A 12 -8.70 -4.98 -1.98
N ASP A 13 -8.92 -5.60 -3.14
CA ASP A 13 -9.12 -7.05 -3.24
C ASP A 13 -7.85 -7.82 -2.83
N ALA A 14 -6.67 -7.30 -3.19
CA ALA A 14 -5.39 -7.92 -2.84
C ALA A 14 -5.13 -8.00 -1.32
N GLY A 15 -5.58 -6.99 -0.57
CA GLY A 15 -5.47 -6.96 0.90
C GLY A 15 -6.74 -7.38 1.64
N SER A 16 -7.73 -7.96 0.94
CA SER A 16 -9.06 -8.30 1.47
C SER A 16 -9.71 -7.16 2.25
N ALA A 17 -9.55 -5.92 1.77
CA ALA A 17 -10.20 -4.78 2.39
C ALA A 17 -11.72 -4.88 2.26
N SER A 18 -12.44 -4.57 3.34
CA SER A 18 -13.89 -4.50 3.29
C SER A 18 -14.37 -3.36 2.37
N PRO A 19 -15.62 -3.40 1.87
CA PRO A 19 -16.18 -2.32 1.06
C PRO A 19 -16.13 -0.93 1.71
N ALA A 20 -16.02 -0.87 3.04
CA ALA A 20 -15.84 0.37 3.79
C ALA A 20 -14.51 1.10 3.47
N ALA A 21 -13.50 0.41 2.93
CA ALA A 21 -12.27 1.04 2.45
C ALA A 21 -12.52 2.09 1.36
N ASN A 22 -13.58 1.94 0.55
CA ASN A 22 -13.97 2.93 -0.46
C ASN A 22 -14.29 4.30 0.15
N ARG A 23 -14.78 4.35 1.40
CA ARG A 23 -15.00 5.62 2.09
C ARG A 23 -13.69 6.39 2.26
N HIS A 24 -12.56 5.68 2.42
CA HIS A 24 -11.25 6.29 2.64
C HIS A 24 -10.56 6.71 1.33
N MET A 25 -11.10 6.33 0.17
CA MET A 25 -10.51 6.59 -1.13
C MET A 25 -10.21 8.08 -1.36
N THR A 26 -11.12 8.98 -0.98
CA THR A 26 -10.92 10.43 -1.14
C THR A 26 -9.74 10.94 -0.31
N MET A 27 -9.56 10.43 0.92
CA MET A 27 -8.44 10.83 1.78
C MET A 27 -7.13 10.25 1.24
N PHE A 28 -7.14 8.99 0.80
CA PHE A 28 -5.98 8.36 0.17
C PHE A 28 -5.53 9.09 -1.10
N ARG A 29 -6.47 9.43 -1.99
CA ARG A 29 -6.21 10.16 -3.24
C ARG A 29 -5.57 11.53 -3.01
N ARG A 30 -5.79 12.15 -1.84
CA ARG A 30 -5.13 13.42 -1.45
C ARG A 30 -3.68 13.22 -0.96
N CYS A 31 -3.30 12.01 -0.60
CA CYS A 31 -1.99 11.69 -0.03
C CYS A 31 -1.02 11.09 -1.06
N VAL A 32 -1.51 10.72 -2.24
CA VAL A 32 -0.76 10.00 -3.28
C VAL A 32 -0.78 10.78 -4.58
N ASP A 33 0.29 10.68 -5.34
CA ASP A 33 0.37 11.31 -6.66
C ASP A 33 -0.50 10.49 -7.66
N GLN A 34 -1.04 11.14 -8.70
CA GLN A 34 -1.97 10.49 -9.64
C GLN A 34 -1.34 9.33 -10.43
N ASP A 35 -0.02 9.31 -10.54
CA ASP A 35 0.77 8.28 -11.21
C ASP A 35 1.26 7.17 -10.24
N ASP A 36 0.97 7.28 -8.93
CA ASP A 36 1.33 6.28 -7.93
C ASP A 36 0.29 5.16 -7.87
N ALA A 37 0.62 3.99 -8.42
CA ALA A 37 -0.28 2.84 -8.40
C ALA A 37 -0.51 2.34 -6.97
N ALA A 38 -1.77 2.08 -6.64
CA ALA A 38 -2.14 1.36 -5.42
C ALA A 38 -1.69 -0.11 -5.55
N VAL A 39 -0.96 -0.60 -4.56
CA VAL A 39 -0.46 -1.97 -4.51
C VAL A 39 -1.34 -2.83 -3.60
N MET A 40 -1.70 -2.29 -2.44
CA MET A 40 -2.54 -2.98 -1.47
C MET A 40 -3.34 -1.99 -0.63
N VAL A 41 -4.60 -2.31 -0.38
CA VAL A 41 -5.39 -1.69 0.69
C VAL A 41 -5.84 -2.79 1.64
N ALA A 42 -5.64 -2.59 2.94
CA ALA A 42 -6.02 -3.55 3.96
C ALA A 42 -6.60 -2.86 5.20
N ARG A 43 -7.56 -3.53 5.85
CA ARG A 43 -8.00 -3.11 7.19
C ARG A 43 -6.91 -3.49 8.19
N CYS A 44 -6.65 -2.61 9.14
CA CYS A 44 -5.67 -2.86 10.19
C CYS A 44 -6.14 -2.37 11.57
N ALA A 45 -5.38 -2.73 12.60
CA ALA A 45 -5.55 -2.26 13.96
C ALA A 45 -4.21 -1.86 14.56
N ARG A 46 -4.20 -0.88 15.46
CA ARG A 46 -3.00 -0.47 16.18
C ARG A 46 -2.88 -1.27 17.49
N PRO A 47 -1.77 -2.00 17.73
CA PRO A 47 -1.53 -2.65 19.01
C PRO A 47 -1.55 -1.63 20.16
N GLY A 48 -2.24 -1.96 21.26
CA GLY A 48 -2.38 -1.07 22.41
C GLY A 48 -3.50 -0.02 22.31
N ALA A 49 -4.23 0.06 21.19
CA ALA A 49 -5.32 1.01 21.01
C ALA A 49 -6.58 0.37 20.36
N PRO A 50 -7.14 -0.72 20.92
CA PRO A 50 -8.22 -1.49 20.29
C PRO A 50 -9.56 -0.74 20.18
N LEU A 51 -9.74 0.33 20.96
CA LEU A 51 -10.96 1.15 20.97
C LEU A 51 -10.90 2.36 20.04
N SER A 52 -9.77 2.61 19.37
CA SER A 52 -9.55 3.84 18.60
C SER A 52 -10.32 3.89 17.28
N GLY A 53 -10.92 2.80 16.83
CA GLY A 53 -11.72 2.74 15.61
C GLY A 53 -11.09 1.86 14.53
N ASP A 54 -11.56 2.05 13.30
CA ASP A 54 -11.12 1.27 12.15
C ASP A 54 -9.98 1.97 11.44
N TYR A 55 -8.88 1.26 11.24
CA TYR A 55 -7.75 1.76 10.48
C TYR A 55 -7.70 1.10 9.11
N TYR A 56 -7.38 1.90 8.10
CA TYR A 56 -7.14 1.42 6.75
C TYR A 56 -5.75 1.85 6.32
N LEU A 57 -4.98 0.87 5.83
CA LEU A 57 -3.65 1.06 5.31
C LEU A 57 -3.69 0.95 3.80
N LEU A 58 -3.14 1.95 3.12
CA LEU A 58 -2.83 1.95 1.70
C LEU A 58 -1.31 1.86 1.54
N LEU A 59 -0.89 0.88 0.76
CA LEU A 59 0.46 0.76 0.24
C LEU A 59 0.43 1.05 -1.26
N THR A 60 1.32 1.92 -1.68
CA THR A 60 1.62 2.21 -3.10
C THR A 60 3.08 1.83 -3.38
N GLN A 61 3.57 2.11 -4.58
CA GLN A 61 4.99 1.91 -4.88
C GLN A 61 5.91 2.91 -4.14
N ARG A 62 5.39 4.07 -3.73
CA ARG A 62 6.22 5.14 -3.15
C ARG A 62 5.80 5.59 -1.75
N ARG A 63 4.59 5.26 -1.31
CA ARG A 63 4.01 5.73 -0.05
C ARG A 63 3.31 4.64 0.75
N LEU A 64 3.40 4.80 2.07
CA LEU A 64 2.57 4.14 3.06
C LEU A 64 1.65 5.19 3.70
N VAL A 65 0.35 4.99 3.55
CA VAL A 65 -0.67 5.89 4.11
C VAL A 65 -1.58 5.09 5.03
N VAL A 66 -1.79 5.56 6.26
CA VAL A 66 -2.75 4.98 7.19
C VAL A 66 -3.77 6.03 7.56
N THR A 67 -5.04 5.66 7.46
CA THR A 67 -6.17 6.49 7.88
C THR A 67 -6.94 5.79 8.98
N GLN A 68 -7.66 6.57 9.77
CA GLN A 68 -8.46 6.12 10.89
C GLN A 68 -9.88 6.64 10.73
N GLU A 69 -10.88 5.79 10.92
CA GLU A 69 -12.27 6.16 11.11
C GLU A 69 -12.61 6.08 12.61
N THR A 70 -12.93 7.23 13.21
CA THR A 70 -13.28 7.29 14.63
C THR A 70 -14.71 6.78 14.86
N ARG A 71 -14.92 5.91 15.87
CA ARG A 71 -16.24 5.29 16.12
C ARG A 71 -17.36 6.28 16.46
N ALA A 72 -17.06 7.36 17.19
CA ALA A 72 -18.08 8.26 17.72
C ALA A 72 -18.70 9.19 16.67
N LEU A 73 -17.92 9.58 15.65
CA LEU A 73 -18.33 10.58 14.65
C LEU A 73 -18.14 10.11 13.20
N HIS A 74 -17.69 8.87 12.99
CA HIS A 74 -17.29 8.34 11.67
C HIS A 74 -16.33 9.25 10.91
N ARG A 75 -15.58 10.08 11.64
CA ARG A 75 -14.66 11.06 11.04
C ARG A 75 -13.39 10.35 10.62
N GLN A 76 -13.05 10.53 9.37
CA GLN A 76 -11.78 10.08 8.81
C GLN A 76 -10.66 11.03 9.21
N ARG A 77 -9.54 10.46 9.64
CA ARG A 77 -8.33 11.18 10.01
C ARG A 77 -7.13 10.51 9.38
N LEU A 78 -6.17 11.32 8.97
CA LEU A 78 -4.87 10.85 8.54
C LEU A 78 -4.05 10.49 9.78
N HIS A 79 -3.59 9.24 9.86
CA HIS A 79 -2.77 8.74 10.97
C HIS A 79 -1.29 8.69 10.57
N LEU A 80 -1.00 8.18 9.36
CA LEU A 80 0.36 8.13 8.82
C LEU A 80 0.32 8.51 7.34
N ASN A 81 1.27 9.33 6.90
CA ASN A 81 1.55 9.57 5.48
C ASN A 81 3.07 9.69 5.32
N ALA A 82 3.69 8.63 4.82
CA ALA A 82 5.13 8.57 4.67
C ALA A 82 5.51 8.07 3.29
N TYR A 83 6.57 8.67 2.71
CA TYR A 83 7.26 8.04 1.60
C TYR A 83 8.01 6.81 2.11
N LEU A 84 7.99 5.71 1.34
CA LEU A 84 8.63 4.46 1.73
C LEU A 84 10.15 4.62 1.94
N ARG A 85 10.80 5.46 1.12
CA ARG A 85 12.22 5.81 1.27
C ARG A 85 12.57 6.52 2.59
N HIS A 86 11.58 7.06 3.31
CA HIS A 86 11.79 7.70 4.61
C HIS A 86 11.42 6.78 5.78
N LEU A 87 10.88 5.59 5.50
CA LEU A 87 10.61 4.59 6.52
C LEU A 87 11.89 3.82 6.82
N ASN A 88 12.19 3.69 8.09
CA ASN A 88 13.35 2.94 8.58
C ASN A 88 12.90 1.69 9.35
N ASN A 89 13.81 0.72 9.45
CA ASN A 89 13.61 -0.51 10.22
C ASN A 89 12.28 -1.22 9.87
N VAL A 90 11.88 -1.25 8.60
CA VAL A 90 10.60 -1.87 8.21
C VAL A 90 10.69 -3.38 8.44
N THR A 91 9.75 -3.92 9.22
CA THR A 91 9.69 -5.35 9.55
C THR A 91 8.25 -5.82 9.53
N TRP A 92 8.00 -7.06 9.13
CA TRP A 92 6.70 -7.69 9.29
C TRP A 92 6.81 -9.12 9.85
N ARG A 93 5.76 -9.57 10.53
CA ARG A 93 5.60 -10.94 11.02
C ARG A 93 4.25 -11.49 10.61
N LEU A 94 4.22 -12.74 10.17
CA LEU A 94 2.99 -13.44 9.82
C LEU A 94 2.35 -14.04 11.07
N ASP A 95 1.03 -13.97 11.15
CA ASP A 95 0.22 -14.69 12.13
C ASP A 95 -0.79 -15.57 11.39
N LEU A 96 -0.47 -16.86 11.27
CA LEU A 96 -1.32 -17.83 10.59
C LEU A 96 -2.41 -18.40 11.52
N SER A 97 -2.27 -18.24 12.85
CA SER A 97 -3.28 -18.66 13.81
C SER A 97 -4.51 -17.75 13.77
N LYS A 98 -4.28 -16.48 13.43
CA LYS A 98 -5.28 -15.44 13.22
C LYS A 98 -4.90 -14.64 11.98
N PRO A 99 -5.38 -15.05 10.78
CA PRO A 99 -4.92 -14.57 9.49
C PRO A 99 -4.64 -13.06 9.48
N GLY A 100 -3.36 -12.72 9.46
CA GLY A 100 -2.92 -11.34 9.55
C GLY A 100 -1.42 -11.19 9.53
N ILE A 101 -1.00 -9.93 9.44
CA ILE A 101 0.41 -9.54 9.40
C ILE A 101 0.63 -8.39 10.37
N GLU A 102 1.62 -8.52 11.24
CA GLU A 102 2.06 -7.43 12.10
C GLU A 102 3.18 -6.67 11.40
N LEU A 103 2.84 -5.51 10.86
CA LEU A 103 3.76 -4.59 10.21
C LEU A 103 4.24 -3.55 11.23
N ALA A 104 5.55 -3.28 11.22
CA ALA A 104 6.15 -2.23 12.00
C ALA A 104 7.15 -1.43 11.17
N ALA A 105 7.09 -0.11 11.27
CA ALA A 105 7.97 0.82 10.55
C ALA A 105 8.29 2.02 11.44
N THR A 106 9.50 2.56 11.30
CA THR A 106 9.91 3.78 12.01
C THR A 106 9.77 4.94 11.04
N ALA A 107 8.93 5.91 11.39
CA ALA A 107 8.73 7.11 10.59
C ALA A 107 9.90 8.10 10.76
N VAL A 108 9.90 9.18 9.96
CA VAL A 108 11.00 10.15 9.92
C VAL A 108 11.18 10.93 11.23
N ASP A 109 10.12 11.02 12.02
CA ASP A 109 10.10 11.61 13.36
C ASP A 109 10.70 10.68 14.44
N GLY A 110 11.15 9.47 14.05
CA GLY A 110 11.68 8.46 14.96
C GLY A 110 10.62 7.62 15.65
N VAL A 111 9.32 7.86 15.42
CA VAL A 111 8.25 7.10 16.06
C VAL A 111 8.09 5.73 15.40
N ARG A 112 8.06 4.69 16.23
CA ARG A 112 7.82 3.30 15.79
C ARG A 112 6.33 3.04 15.68
N GLU A 113 5.80 3.09 14.47
CA GLU A 113 4.43 2.73 14.17
C GLU A 113 4.28 1.21 14.01
N ARG A 114 3.17 0.68 14.53
CA ARG A 114 2.83 -0.75 14.52
C ARG A 114 1.39 -0.92 14.10
N PHE A 115 1.15 -1.79 13.11
CA PHE A 115 -0.16 -2.10 12.59
C PHE A 115 -0.31 -3.60 12.42
N ARG A 116 -1.44 -4.15 12.86
CA ARG A 116 -1.86 -5.50 12.58
C ARG A 116 -2.86 -5.49 11.43
N LEU A 117 -2.45 -5.94 10.26
CA LEU A 117 -3.33 -6.18 9.12
C LEU A 117 -4.28 -7.33 9.47
N ARG A 118 -5.57 -7.15 9.16
CA ARG A 118 -6.60 -8.18 9.32
C ARG A 118 -6.94 -8.68 7.93
N LEU A 119 -6.60 -9.93 7.66
CA LEU A 119 -6.73 -10.56 6.35
C LEU A 119 -7.79 -11.67 6.43
N ALA A 120 -8.37 -12.04 5.29
CA ALA A 120 -9.50 -12.98 5.26
C ALA A 120 -9.07 -14.42 5.57
N ASP A 121 -7.96 -14.85 4.98
CA ASP A 121 -7.48 -16.23 5.01
C ASP A 121 -5.95 -16.30 4.85
N THR A 122 -5.40 -17.51 5.01
CA THR A 122 -3.95 -17.78 4.90
C THR A 122 -3.41 -17.51 3.49
N GLU A 123 -4.19 -17.75 2.44
CA GLU A 123 -3.79 -17.45 1.05
C GLU A 123 -3.55 -15.95 0.86
N THR A 124 -4.44 -15.14 1.42
CA THR A 124 -4.32 -13.68 1.44
C THR A 124 -3.10 -13.24 2.24
N VAL A 125 -2.79 -13.90 3.36
CA VAL A 125 -1.56 -13.61 4.13
C VAL A 125 -0.32 -13.77 3.26
N TRP A 126 -0.19 -14.88 2.54
CA TRP A 126 0.96 -15.11 1.65
C TRP A 126 1.00 -14.12 0.48
N ARG A 127 -0.15 -13.81 -0.13
CA ARG A 127 -0.23 -12.79 -1.18
C ARG A 127 0.26 -11.43 -0.70
N VAL A 128 -0.22 -10.98 0.46
CA VAL A 128 0.17 -9.69 1.04
C VAL A 128 1.64 -9.69 1.43
N GLU A 129 2.15 -10.79 1.97
CA GLU A 129 3.56 -10.93 2.30
C GLU A 129 4.46 -10.76 1.07
N GLU A 130 4.09 -11.37 -0.05
CA GLU A 130 4.80 -11.20 -1.31
C GLU A 130 4.74 -9.75 -1.81
N LEU A 131 3.59 -9.08 -1.71
CA LEU A 131 3.47 -7.64 -2.05
C LEU A 131 4.37 -6.76 -1.16
N LEU A 132 4.44 -7.04 0.14
CA LEU A 132 5.34 -6.33 1.05
C LEU A 132 6.81 -6.56 0.65
N ARG A 133 7.18 -7.81 0.34
CA ARG A 133 8.52 -8.14 -0.13
C ARG A 133 8.84 -7.41 -1.43
N GLN A 134 7.94 -7.38 -2.40
CA GLN A 134 8.14 -6.67 -3.66
C GLN A 134 8.32 -5.16 -3.46
N VAL A 135 7.55 -4.55 -2.56
CA VAL A 135 7.60 -3.09 -2.35
C VAL A 135 8.79 -2.66 -1.49
N PHE A 136 9.14 -3.42 -0.45
CA PHE A 136 10.20 -3.02 0.50
C PHE A 136 11.56 -3.67 0.22
N HIS A 137 11.60 -4.82 -0.44
CA HIS A 137 12.83 -5.55 -0.79
C HIS A 137 13.02 -5.73 -2.29
N GLY A 138 11.99 -5.54 -3.10
CA GLY A 138 12.12 -5.55 -4.54
C GLY A 138 13.08 -4.45 -4.96
N ARG A 139 14.15 -4.86 -5.63
CA ARG A 139 15.02 -3.96 -6.39
C ARG A 139 14.12 -3.11 -7.29
N PRO A 140 14.32 -1.79 -7.41
CA PRO A 140 13.57 -1.03 -8.39
C PRO A 140 13.82 -1.69 -9.74
N ALA A 141 12.79 -2.31 -10.31
CA ALA A 141 12.81 -2.68 -11.71
C ALA A 141 12.99 -1.36 -12.43
N VAL A 142 14.21 -1.10 -12.90
CA VAL A 142 14.44 -0.14 -13.97
C VAL A 142 13.47 -0.57 -15.04
N VAL A 143 12.37 0.15 -15.18
CA VAL A 143 11.47 0.03 -16.31
C VAL A 143 12.37 0.33 -17.49
N ALA A 144 12.80 -0.72 -18.18
CA ALA A 144 13.58 -0.59 -19.39
C ALA A 144 12.74 0.27 -20.32
N ALA A 145 13.20 1.50 -20.56
CA ALA A 145 12.60 2.36 -21.55
C ALA A 145 12.44 1.54 -22.84
N PRO A 146 11.27 1.52 -23.48
CA PRO A 146 11.11 0.78 -24.72
C PRO A 146 12.17 1.30 -25.68
N ALA A 147 13.05 0.39 -26.12
CA ALA A 147 14.09 0.69 -27.07
C ALA A 147 13.43 1.41 -28.25
N ARG A 148 13.79 2.68 -28.47
CA ARG A 148 13.42 3.42 -29.67
C ARG A 148 13.90 2.59 -30.84
N ARG A 149 12.97 1.95 -31.57
CA ARG A 149 13.26 1.37 -32.88
C ARG A 149 13.81 2.50 -33.74
N ALA A 150 15.08 2.38 -34.13
CA ALA A 150 15.68 3.26 -35.13
C ALA A 150 14.87 3.15 -36.44
N PRO A 151 14.63 4.26 -37.16
CA PRO A 151 14.03 4.19 -38.48
C PRO A 151 15.03 3.52 -39.42
N MET A 152 14.66 2.33 -39.93
CA MET A 152 15.40 1.65 -40.98
C MET A 152 15.18 2.44 -42.27
N GLY A 153 16.23 3.12 -42.73
CA GLY A 153 16.27 3.85 -43.99
C GLY A 153 16.03 2.93 -45.20
N ALA A 154 15.40 3.52 -46.20
CA ALA A 154 14.85 2.96 -47.43
C ALA A 154 15.91 2.38 -48.41
N PRO A 155 15.50 1.73 -49.51
CA PRO A 155 16.31 0.78 -50.29
C PRO A 155 17.21 1.48 -51.31
N VAL A 156 18.32 0.82 -51.67
CA VAL A 156 19.13 1.19 -52.84
C VAL A 156 18.93 0.13 -53.90
N LEU A 157 18.29 0.53 -55.00
CA LEU A 157 18.31 -0.13 -56.30
C LEU A 157 19.71 0.02 -56.92
N ALA A 158 20.27 -1.09 -57.38
CA ALA A 158 21.22 -1.14 -58.49
C ALA A 158 21.12 -2.52 -59.15
#